data_AF-A0A4U3AWD7-F1
#
_entry.id   AF-A0A4U3AWD7-F1
#
_cell.length_a   1.000
_cell.length_b   1.000
_cell.length_c   1.000
_cell.angle_alpha   90.00
_cell.angle_beta   90.00
_cell.angle_gamma   90.00
#
_symmetry.space_group_name_H-M   'P 1'
#
loop_
_entity.id
_entity.type
_entity.pdbx_description
1 polymer ?
#
loop_
_entity_poly.entity_id
_entity_poly.type
_entity_poly.pdbx_seq_one_letter_code
_entity_poly.pdbx_strand_id
1 'polypeptide(L)' 'MIDALDVMSNLDKVLPYYQAIFSADEHTVIGYEVVGRIQTEEGIQSLASFFHDDSIPSEFQLEADNIIVE' A
#
# COMPACT_ATOMS: atom_id res chain seq x y z
N MET A 1 1.31 0.25 14.15
CA MET A 1 2.01 0.91 13.03
C MET A 1 3.15 -0.01 12.68
N ILE A 2 3.27 -0.43 11.44
CA ILE A 2 4.38 -1.29 11.02
C ILE A 2 5.64 -0.44 10.89
N ASP A 3 6.78 -0.94 11.34
CA ASP A 3 8.05 -0.23 11.23
C ASP A 3 8.53 -0.23 9.77
N ALA A 4 9.23 0.83 9.37
CA ALA A 4 9.81 0.93 8.03
C ALA A 4 10.78 -0.22 7.73
N LEU A 5 11.60 -0.61 8.72
CA LEU A 5 12.55 -1.69 8.57
C LEU A 5 11.86 -3.04 8.36
N ASP A 6 10.71 -3.25 9.00
CA ASP A 6 9.92 -4.47 8.83
C ASP A 6 9.37 -4.56 7.40
N VAL A 7 8.90 -3.44 6.84
CA VAL A 7 8.45 -3.35 5.45
C VAL A 7 9.61 -3.67 4.50
N MET A 8 10.77 -3.02 4.70
CA MET A 8 11.93 -3.22 3.82
C MET A 8 12.51 -4.63 3.90
N SER A 9 12.42 -5.28 5.06
CA SER A 9 12.89 -6.65 5.24
C SER A 9 11.97 -7.70 4.63
N ASN A 10 10.75 -7.31 4.22
CA ASN A 10 9.71 -8.22 3.73
C ASN A 10 9.01 -7.66 2.48
N LEU A 11 9.77 -6.99 1.60
CA LEU A 11 9.23 -6.41 0.36
C LEU A 11 8.52 -7.45 -0.54
N ASP A 12 8.97 -8.71 -0.51
CA ASP A 12 8.35 -9.83 -1.22
C ASP A 12 6.91 -10.14 -0.76
N LYS A 13 6.51 -9.62 0.40
CA LYS A 13 5.17 -9.75 0.98
C LYS A 13 4.32 -8.50 0.79
N VAL A 14 4.83 -7.47 0.13
CA VAL A 14 4.08 -6.27 -0.25
C VAL A 14 3.20 -6.60 -1.44
N LEU A 15 1.94 -6.14 -1.41
CA LEU A 15 0.96 -6.41 -2.46
C LEU A 15 -0.06 -5.28 -2.61
N PRO A 16 -0.61 -5.08 -3.82
CA PRO A 16 -1.68 -4.11 -4.06
C PRO A 16 -3.02 -4.63 -3.55
N TYR A 17 -3.80 -3.74 -2.94
CA TYR A 17 -5.25 -3.89 -2.75
C TYR A 17 -5.98 -2.81 -3.55
N TYR A 18 -7.25 -3.06 -3.86
CA TYR A 18 -8.05 -2.19 -4.73
C TYR A 18 -9.30 -1.71 -4.00
N GLN A 19 -9.42 -0.40 -3.83
CA GLN A 19 -10.59 0.24 -3.26
C GLN A 19 -11.46 0.82 -4.36
N ALA A 20 -12.69 0.30 -4.51
CA ALA A 20 -13.61 0.72 -5.57
C ALA A 20 -14.05 2.18 -5.38
N ILE A 21 -14.06 2.93 -6.47
CA ILE A 21 -14.63 4.28 -6.57
C ILE A 21 -15.95 4.18 -7.33
N PHE A 22 -17.03 4.66 -6.73
CA PHE A 22 -18.37 4.60 -7.31
C PHE A 22 -18.78 5.93 -7.92
N SER A 23 -19.36 5.89 -9.12
CA SER A 23 -20.03 7.05 -9.72
C SER A 23 -21.26 7.43 -8.90
N ALA A 24 -21.41 8.72 -8.61
CA ALA A 24 -22.61 9.24 -7.98
C ALA A 24 -23.83 9.20 -8.91
N ASP A 25 -23.62 9.30 -10.23
CA ASP A 25 -24.71 9.32 -11.21
C ASP A 25 -25.20 7.90 -11.54
N GLU A 26 -24.26 6.99 -11.80
CA GLU A 26 -24.58 5.64 -12.29
C GLU A 26 -24.63 4.59 -11.17
N HIS A 27 -24.13 4.91 -9.97
CA HIS A 27 -23.95 3.97 -8.86
C HIS A 27 -23.15 2.71 -9.24
N THR A 28 -22.28 2.83 -10.25
CA THR A 28 -21.40 1.78 -10.75
C THR A 28 -19.96 2.04 -10.33
N VAL A 29 -19.13 1.00 -10.31
CA VAL A 29 -17.68 1.16 -10.12
C VAL A 29 -17.10 1.80 -11.38
N ILE A 30 -16.44 2.95 -11.22
CA ILE A 30 -15.78 3.69 -12.32
C ILE A 30 -14.25 3.62 -12.26
N GLY A 31 -13.71 3.04 -11.19
CA GLY A 31 -12.27 2.87 -11.02
C GLY A 31 -11.93 2.27 -9.67
N TYR A 32 -10.64 2.07 -9.47
CA TYR A 32 -10.09 1.59 -8.20
C TYR A 32 -8.91 2.46 -7.79
N GLU A 33 -8.86 2.82 -6.52
CA GLU A 33 -7.64 3.32 -5.89
C GLU A 33 -6.75 2.12 -5.53
N VAL A 34 -5.50 2.14 -5.97
CA VAL A 34 -4.50 1.15 -5.60
C VAL A 34 -3.90 1.56 -4.26
N VAL A 35 -3.94 0.67 -3.28
CA VAL A 35 -3.39 0.92 -1.94
C VAL A 35 -2.42 -0.18 -1.52
N GLY A 36 -1.28 0.21 -0.97
CA GLY A 36 -0.25 -0.73 -0.52
C GLY A 36 -0.64 -1.50 0.75
N ARG A 37 -0.46 -2.82 0.71
CA ARG A 37 -0.62 -3.73 1.84
C ARG A 37 0.59 -4.62 1.99
N ILE A 38 0.74 -5.21 3.17
CA ILE A 38 1.76 -6.22 3.46
C ILE A 38 1.14 -7.41 4.18
N GLN A 39 1.49 -8.62 3.75
CA GLN A 39 1.09 -9.86 4.42
C GLN A 39 2.07 -10.15 5.58
N THR A 40 1.56 -10.09 6.80
CA THR A 40 2.30 -10.48 8.02
C THR A 40 1.71 -11.75 8.62
N GLU A 41 2.34 -12.29 9.68
CA GLU A 41 1.80 -13.43 10.43
C GLU A 41 0.48 -13.10 11.14
N GLU A 42 0.26 -11.83 11.49
CA GLU A 42 -0.97 -11.32 12.10
C GLU A 42 -2.06 -11.01 11.04
N GLY A 43 -1.74 -11.18 9.75
CA GLY A 43 -2.64 -10.95 8.64
C GLY A 43 -2.21 -9.76 7.75
N ILE A 44 -3.16 -9.26 6.98
CA ILE A 44 -2.93 -8.15 6.04
C ILE A 44 -2.93 -6.83 6.80
N GLN A 45 -1.84 -6.06 6.69
CA GLN A 45 -1.71 -4.74 7.30
C GLN A 45 -1.62 -3.62 6.25
N SER A 46 -2.04 -2.41 6.65
CA SER A 46 -1.98 -1.21 5.81
C SER A 46 -0.57 -0.63 5.77
N LEU A 47 -0.08 -0.28 4.59
CA LEU A 47 1.16 0.50 4.43
C LEU A 47 0.91 2.03 4.44
N ALA A 48 -0.32 2.49 4.67
CA ALA A 48 -0.62 3.92 4.68
C ALA A 48 0.28 4.71 5.65
N SER A 49 0.56 4.20 6.86
CA SER A 49 1.45 4.89 7.80
C SER A 49 2.89 4.97 7.32
N PHE A 50 3.35 3.99 6.54
CA PHE A 50 4.70 3.97 5.96
C PHE A 50 4.84 5.02 4.84
N PHE A 51 3.83 5.18 3.98
CA PHE A 51 3.87 6.17 2.90
C PHE A 51 3.64 7.62 3.36
N HIS A 52 2.96 7.83 4.49
CA HIS A 52 2.70 9.18 5.01
C HIS A 52 3.72 9.65 6.07
N ASP A 53 4.75 8.85 6.36
CA ASP A 53 5.78 9.22 7.33
C ASP A 53 6.97 9.89 6.61
N ASP A 54 7.06 11.21 6.74
CA ASP A 54 8.12 12.04 6.15
C ASP A 54 9.52 11.76 6.74
N SER A 55 9.62 11.01 7.85
CA SER A 55 10.91 10.62 8.43
C SER A 55 11.55 9.44 7.71
N ILE A 56 10.78 8.69 6.92
CA ILE A 56 11.27 7.55 6.13
C ILE A 56 11.92 8.08 4.84
N PRO A 57 13.13 7.62 4.48
CA PRO A 57 13.75 7.98 3.21
C PRO A 57 12.85 7.68 2.02
N SER A 58 12.69 8.65 1.12
CA SER A 58 11.82 8.52 -0.05
C SER A 58 12.22 7.38 -0.99
N GLU A 59 13.49 6.98 -1.00
CA GLU A 59 13.98 5.82 -1.75
C GLU A 59 13.33 4.51 -1.30
N PHE A 60 13.08 4.33 0.00
CA PHE A 60 12.41 3.15 0.54
C PHE A 60 10.93 3.13 0.19
N GLN A 61 10.28 4.30 0.27
CA GLN A 61 8.89 4.43 -0.16
C GLN A 61 8.75 4.14 -1.65
N LEU A 62 9.66 4.65 -2.49
CA LEU A 62 9.67 4.39 -3.92
C LEU A 62 9.88 2.91 -4.24
N GLU A 63 10.76 2.23 -3.52
CA GLU A 63 11.00 0.79 -3.72
C GLU A 63 9.75 -0.05 -3.42
N ALA A 64 9.05 0.24 -2.32
CA ALA A 64 7.78 -0.42 -2.01
C ALA A 64 6.67 -0.04 -3.01
N ASP A 65 6.63 1.21 -3.46
CA ASP A 65 5.64 1.69 -4.45
C ASP A 65 5.80 0.97 -5.79
N ASN A 66 7.04 0.80 -6.27
CA ASN A 66 7.32 0.05 -7.50
C ASN A 66 6.73 -1.38 -7.45
N ILE A 67 6.82 -2.08 -6.31
CA ILE A 67 6.23 -3.42 -6.15
C ILE A 67 4.70 -3.39 -6.22
N ILE A 68 4.08 -2.28 -5.81
CA ILE A 68 2.61 -2.13 -5.81
C ILE A 68 2.08 -1.80 -7.21
N VAL A 69 2.86 -1.07 -8.02
CA VAL A 69 2.41 -0.56 -9.33
C VAL A 69 2.94 -1.34 -10.54
N GLU A 70 4.04 -2.09 -10.42
CA GLU A 70 4.59 -2.98 -11.47
C GLU A 70 3.82 -4.30 -11.59
#